data_AF-A0A940W3V3-F1
#
_entry.id   AF-A0A940W3V3-F1
#
_cell.length_a   1.000
_cell.length_b   1.000
_cell.length_c   1.000
_cell.angle_alpha   90.00
_cell.angle_beta   90.00
_cell.angle_gamma   90.00
#
_symmetry.space_group_name_H-M   'P 1'
#
loop_
_entity.id
_entity.type
_entity.pdbx_description
1 polymer ?
#
loop_
_entity_poly.entity_id
_entity_poly.type
_entity_poly.pdbx_seq_one_letter_code
_entity_poly.pdbx_strand_id
1 'polypeptide(L)' 'MIDFQSTQLLNATVYSSTTERQMAKLAALQPRTLAIMHGSSFAGDGGNAIRNLASAMKEVLGNTR' A
#
# COMPACT_ATOMS: atom_id res chain seq x y z
N MET A 1 12.15 -9.58 20.48
CA MET A 1 11.35 -9.19 19.30
C MET A 1 12.25 -9.38 18.09
N ILE A 2 11.94 -10.31 17.19
CA ILE A 2 12.77 -10.58 16.00
C ILE A 2 12.46 -9.51 14.95
N ASP A 3 13.49 -8.86 14.41
CA ASP A 3 13.34 -7.93 13.30
C ASP A 3 13.26 -8.71 11.97
N PHE A 4 12.06 -8.80 11.42
CA PHE A 4 11.80 -9.52 10.17
C PHE A 4 12.39 -8.81 8.94
N GLN A 5 12.72 -7.51 9.04
CA GLN A 5 13.28 -6.73 7.93
C GLN A 5 14.72 -7.15 7.57
N SER A 6 15.40 -7.89 8.45
CA SER A 6 16.82 -8.27 8.33
C SER A 6 17.04 -9.77 8.05
N THR A 7 15.99 -10.52 7.70
CA THR A 7 16.05 -11.98 7.44
C THR A 7 15.60 -12.35 6.03
N GLN A 8 15.79 -13.61 5.61
CA GLN A 8 15.30 -14.15 4.33
C GLN A 8 13.76 -14.04 4.15
N LEU A 9 13.02 -13.67 5.19
CA LEU A 9 11.59 -13.32 5.17
C LEU A 9 11.37 -11.81 4.92
N LEU A 10 12.31 -11.14 4.23
CA LEU A 10 12.17 -9.77 3.74
C LEU A 10 10.80 -9.61 3.06
N ASN A 11 10.01 -8.65 3.55
CA ASN A 11 8.63 -8.37 3.15
C ASN A 11 7.52 -9.36 3.56
N ALA A 12 7.76 -10.29 4.49
CA ALA A 12 6.68 -11.11 5.06
C ALA A 12 5.66 -10.31 5.89
N THR A 13 5.94 -9.03 6.17
CA THR A 13 5.04 -8.13 6.88
C THR A 13 4.03 -7.50 5.92
N VAL A 14 2.74 -7.67 6.21
CA VAL A 14 1.61 -7.18 5.41
C VAL A 14 1.63 -5.66 5.24
N TYR A 15 2.24 -4.93 6.19
CA TYR A 15 2.44 -3.49 6.13
C TYR A 15 3.82 -3.10 6.63
N SER A 16 4.56 -2.30 5.85
CA SER A 16 5.88 -1.79 6.23
C SER A 16 6.13 -0.40 5.64
N SER A 17 7.22 0.26 6.04
CA SER A 17 7.64 1.53 5.44
C SER A 17 7.87 1.44 3.92
N THR A 18 8.20 0.24 3.41
CA THR A 18 8.32 -0.01 1.97
C THR A 18 6.96 0.08 1.28
N THR A 19 5.89 -0.42 1.90
CA THR A 19 4.51 -0.32 1.37
C THR A 19 4.09 1.13 1.22
N GLU A 20 4.34 1.97 2.22
CA GLU A 20 4.04 3.41 2.17
C GLU A 20 4.76 4.11 1.01
N ARG A 21 6.07 3.84 0.86
CA ARG A 21 6.87 4.44 -0.23
C ARG A 21 6.38 4.01 -1.62
N GLN A 22 5.99 2.75 -1.79
CA GLN A 22 5.49 2.27 -3.09
C GLN A 22 4.13 2.87 -3.43
N MET A 23 3.20 2.96 -2.46
CA MET A 23 1.91 3.63 -2.67
C MET A 23 2.08 5.11 -3.04
N ALA A 24 2.99 5.83 -2.38
CA ALA A 24 3.29 7.21 -2.72
C ALA A 24 3.80 7.37 -4.16
N LYS A 25 4.72 6.47 -4.59
CA LYS A 25 5.23 6.46 -5.98
C LYS A 25 4.13 6.19 -7.00
N LEU A 26 3.24 5.22 -6.72
CA LEU A 26 2.13 4.89 -7.61
C LEU A 26 1.13 6.05 -7.69
N ALA A 27 0.81 6.70 -6.57
CA ALA A 27 -0.07 7.86 -6.55
C ALA A 27 0.49 9.06 -7.34
N ALA A 28 1.82 9.23 -7.34
CA ALA A 28 2.51 10.29 -8.08
C ALA A 28 2.41 10.13 -9.61
N LEU A 29 2.11 8.92 -10.11
CA LEU A 29 1.84 8.69 -11.53
C LEU A 29 0.49 9.25 -12.00
N GLN A 30 -0.34 9.73 -11.07
CA GLN A 30 -1.68 10.29 -11.35
C GLN A 30 -2.53 9.38 -12.25
N PRO A 31 -2.70 8.10 -11.89
CA PRO A 31 -3.47 7.17 -12.72
C PRO A 31 -4.93 7.60 -12.77
N ARG A 32 -5.53 7.56 -13.97
CA ARG A 32 -6.97 7.83 -14.16
C ARG A 32 -7.84 6.57 -14.02
N THR A 33 -7.20 5.40 -14.01
CA THR A 33 -7.87 4.11 -13.90
C THR A 33 -6.97 3.15 -13.13
N LEU A 34 -7.54 2.43 -12.17
CA LEU A 34 -6.89 1.38 -11.41
C LEU A 34 -7.50 0.04 -11.82
N ALA A 35 -6.74 -0.75 -12.58
CA ALA A 35 -7.08 -2.12 -12.91
C ALA A 35 -6.53 -3.04 -11.80
N ILE A 36 -7.38 -3.44 -10.87
CA ILE A 36 -6.99 -4.31 -9.75
C ILE A 36 -7.19 -5.78 -10.12
N MET A 37 -6.33 -6.66 -9.60
CA MET A 37 -6.36 -8.10 -9.91
C MET A 37 -7.59 -8.80 -9.32
N HIS A 38 -8.14 -8.28 -8.23
CA HIS A 38 -9.32 -8.81 -7.58
C HIS A 38 -10.29 -7.68 -7.23
N GLY A 39 -11.54 -7.81 -7.67
CA GLY A 39 -12.58 -6.81 -7.52
C GLY A 39 -12.78 -5.93 -8.76
N SER A 40 -13.58 -4.88 -8.60
CA SER A 40 -13.93 -3.97 -9.68
C SER A 40 -12.81 -2.98 -9.99
N SER A 41 -12.59 -2.70 -11.28
CA SER A 41 -11.69 -1.62 -11.68
C SER A 41 -12.28 -0.26 -11.29
N PHE A 42 -11.41 0.69 -10.92
CA PHE A 42 -11.80 2.05 -10.56
C PHE A 42 -11.42 3.02 -11.67
N ALA A 43 -12.33 3.90 -12.08
CA ALA A 43 -12.05 5.00 -13.01
C ALA A 43 -12.36 6.34 -12.33
N GLY A 44 -11.43 7.30 -12.42
CA GLY A 44 -11.51 8.58 -11.70
C GLY A 44 -10.12 9.05 -11.24
N ASP A 45 -10.05 9.73 -10.10
CA ASP A 45 -8.77 10.15 -9.50
C ASP A 45 -8.09 8.96 -8.78
N GLY A 46 -7.39 8.13 -9.55
CA GLY A 46 -6.67 6.97 -9.03
C GLY A 46 -5.50 7.35 -8.13
N GLY A 47 -4.91 8.54 -8.31
CA GLY A 47 -3.87 9.05 -7.42
C GLY A 47 -4.41 9.28 -6.01
N ASN A 48 -5.59 9.90 -5.89
CA ASN A 48 -6.25 10.10 -4.60
C ASN A 48 -6.78 8.79 -4.03
N ALA A 49 -7.30 7.89 -4.86
CA ALA A 49 -7.72 6.56 -4.43
C ALA A 49 -6.55 5.76 -3.81
N ILE A 50 -5.36 5.80 -4.40
CA ILE A 50 -4.15 5.16 -3.84
C ILE A 50 -3.75 5.79 -2.51
N ARG A 51 -3.81 7.12 -2.38
CA ARG A 51 -3.52 7.81 -1.10
C ARG A 51 -4.50 7.41 0.01
N ASN A 52 -5.78 7.34 -0.31
CA ASN A 52 -6.81 6.89 0.63
C ASN A 52 -6.59 5.44 1.05
N LEU A 53 -6.26 4.56 0.10
CA LEU A 53 -5.93 3.16 0.38
C LEU A 53 -4.72 3.06 1.32
N ALA A 54 -3.66 3.83 1.08
CA ALA A 54 -2.48 3.84 1.94
C ALA A 54 -2.84 4.27 3.38
N SER A 55 -3.70 5.27 3.54
CA SER A 55 -4.20 5.71 4.85
C SER A 55 -5.00 4.61 5.55
N ALA A 56 -5.93 3.96 4.85
CA ALA A 56 -6.73 2.87 5.40
C ALA A 56 -5.87 1.67 5.79
N MET A 57 -4.89 1.30 4.95
CA MET A 57 -3.93 0.24 5.27
C MET A 57 -3.12 0.58 6.53
N LYS A 58 -2.69 1.84 6.69
CA LYS A 58 -1.97 2.29 7.89
C LYS A 58 -2.82 2.16 9.15
N GLU A 59 -4.08 2.55 9.08
CA GLU A 59 -5.01 2.48 10.21
C GLU A 59 -5.27 1.03 10.63
N VAL A 60 -5.54 0.14 9.67
CA VAL A 60 -5.91 -1.25 9.93
C VAL A 60 -4.70 -2.12 10.29
N LEU A 61 -3.58 -1.96 9.59
CA LEU A 61 -2.42 -2.85 9.66
C LEU A 61 -1.22 -2.24 10.38
N GLY A 62 -1.11 -0.92 10.40
CA GLY A 62 -0.03 -0.20 11.08
C GLY A 62 -0.16 -0.21 12.60
N ASN A 63 -1.32 -0.58 13.14
CA ASN A 63 -1.57 -0.69 14.57
C ASN A 63 -1.45 -2.13 15.07
N THR A 64 -0.31 -2.77 14.82
CA THR A 64 0.07 -3.99 15.55
C THR A 64 0.36 -3.59 17.00
N ARG A 65 -0.62 -3.78 17.88
CA ARG A 65 -0.40 -3.83 19.33
C ARG A 65 0.22 -5.16 19.71
#